data_AF-A0A4Y3TJU8-F1
#
_entry.id   AF-A0A4Y3TJU8-F1
#
_cell.length_a   1.000
_cell.length_b   1.000
_cell.length_c   1.000
_cell.angle_alpha   90.00
_cell.angle_beta   90.00
_cell.angle_gamma   90.00
#
_symmetry.space_group_name_H-M   'P 1'
#
loop_
_entity.id
_entity.type
_entity.pdbx_description
1 polymer ?
#
loop_
_entity_poly.entity_id
_entity_poly.type
_entity_poly.pdbx_seq_one_letter_code
_entity_poly.pdbx_strand_id
1 'polypeptide(L)'
;MPLSALPVQPQPAPADLVFGIFNGQGQFVPQSAIWAGAVSKTGDSLSGLLSCALVPTDAAHLVNKAYVDAQSGQVNSTVSTLVTQAQDAATQAQTAFSQAAGAATAVIAEQKGIPNGLATLSADGHLVLGGLDCLGVQNGHVLMAMDLPTTDPEMRGVWWNNGGYLCISQGTSS
;
A
#
# COMPACT_ATOMS: atom_id res chain seq x y z
N MET A 1 -57.83 -58.44 30.78
CA MET A 1 -57.85 -57.01 30.41
C MET A 1 -57.12 -56.90 29.08
N PRO A 2 -57.78 -56.49 27.98
CA PRO A 2 -57.07 -56.29 26.72
C PRO A 2 -56.10 -55.11 26.88
N LEU A 3 -54.96 -55.17 26.18
CA LEU A 3 -53.95 -54.11 26.18
C LEU A 3 -54.54 -52.75 25.75
N SER A 4 -55.63 -52.77 24.97
CA SER A 4 -56.38 -51.60 24.51
C SER A 4 -57.15 -50.84 25.59
N ALA A 5 -57.30 -51.39 26.81
CA ALA A 5 -58.00 -50.74 27.92
C ALA A 5 -57.04 -49.98 28.87
N LEU A 6 -55.73 -49.99 28.59
CA LEU A 6 -54.75 -49.27 29.38
C LEU A 6 -54.76 -47.76 29.05
N PRO A 7 -54.54 -46.87 30.03
CA PRO A 7 -54.36 -45.44 29.78
C PRO A 7 -53.16 -45.21 28.84
N VAL A 8 -53.37 -44.44 27.78
CA VAL A 8 -52.29 -44.05 26.86
C VAL A 8 -51.69 -42.74 27.33
N GLN A 9 -50.40 -42.74 27.66
CA GLN A 9 -49.65 -41.51 27.92
C GLN A 9 -49.26 -40.87 26.57
N PRO A 10 -49.67 -39.62 26.26
CA PRO A 10 -49.47 -39.02 24.94
C PRO A 10 -48.00 -38.86 24.55
N GLN A 11 -47.15 -38.54 25.54
CA GLN A 11 -45.70 -38.47 25.39
C GLN A 11 -45.05 -38.63 26.77
N PRO A 12 -44.16 -39.61 26.98
CA PRO A 12 -43.35 -39.68 28.19
C PRO A 12 -42.44 -38.45 28.34
N ALA A 13 -42.13 -38.08 29.57
CA ALA A 13 -41.14 -37.04 29.87
C ALA A 13 -39.72 -37.58 29.65
N PRO A 14 -38.71 -36.73 29.39
CA PRO A 14 -37.35 -37.20 29.09
C PRO A 14 -36.71 -38.10 30.17
N ALA A 15 -37.13 -37.95 31.43
CA ALA A 15 -36.68 -38.75 32.57
C ALA A 15 -37.51 -40.03 32.79
N ASP A 16 -38.61 -40.22 32.05
CA ASP A 16 -39.43 -41.42 32.15
C ASP A 16 -38.63 -42.62 31.64
N LEU A 17 -38.73 -43.72 32.39
CA LEU A 17 -38.10 -44.98 32.04
C LEU A 17 -39.04 -45.80 31.18
N VAL A 18 -38.56 -46.23 30.03
CA VAL A 18 -39.25 -47.22 29.21
C VAL A 18 -38.58 -48.57 29.46
N PHE A 19 -39.40 -49.57 29.74
CA PHE A 19 -38.93 -50.95 29.80
C PHE A 19 -38.86 -51.52 28.38
N GLY A 20 -37.66 -51.88 27.94
CA GLY A 20 -37.43 -52.56 26.67
C GLY A 20 -36.74 -53.90 26.88
N ILE A 21 -36.84 -54.78 25.88
CA ILE A 21 -36.04 -56.02 25.81
C ILE A 21 -34.93 -55.79 24.78
N PHE A 22 -33.67 -55.84 25.23
CA PHE A 22 -32.48 -55.62 24.42
C PHE A 22 -31.62 -56.89 24.48
N ASN A 23 -31.35 -57.50 23.33
CA ASN A 23 -30.60 -58.77 23.23
C ASN A 23 -31.11 -59.87 24.20
N GLY A 24 -32.44 -59.94 24.38
CA GLY A 24 -33.09 -60.94 25.24
C GLY A 24 -33.08 -60.62 26.74
N GLN A 25 -32.58 -59.45 27.16
CA GLN A 25 -32.59 -58.99 28.55
C GLN A 25 -33.53 -57.79 28.72
N GLY A 26 -34.31 -57.76 29.79
CA GLY A 26 -35.14 -56.61 30.14
C GLY A 26 -34.29 -55.49 30.74
N GLN A 27 -34.38 -54.29 30.19
CA GLN A 27 -33.68 -53.10 30.69
C GLN A 27 -34.62 -51.90 30.73
N PHE A 28 -34.55 -51.13 31.82
CA PHE A 28 -35.12 -49.78 31.85
C PHE A 28 -34.11 -48.82 31.24
N VAL A 29 -34.52 -48.10 30.20
CA VAL A 29 -33.71 -47.07 29.55
C VAL A 29 -34.46 -45.73 29.69
N PRO A 30 -33.78 -44.60 29.96
CA PRO A 30 -34.41 -43.29 29.88
C PRO A 30 -34.92 -43.05 28.47
N GLN A 31 -36.14 -42.53 28.30
CA GLN A 31 -36.73 -42.29 26.98
C GLN A 31 -35.80 -41.56 26.00
N SER A 32 -34.96 -40.64 26.51
CA SER A 32 -34.00 -39.88 25.70
C SER A 32 -32.98 -40.73 24.94
N ALA A 33 -32.76 -41.99 25.32
CA ALA A 33 -31.74 -42.86 24.76
C ALA A 33 -32.29 -44.03 23.89
N ILE A 34 -33.61 -44.08 23.64
CA ILE A 34 -34.28 -45.29 23.09
C ILE A 34 -34.50 -45.20 21.58
N TRP A 35 -34.48 -44.00 21.01
CA TRP A 35 -34.52 -43.85 19.57
C TRP A 35 -33.11 -43.93 19.00
N ALA A 36 -32.85 -44.99 18.23
CA ALA A 36 -31.68 -45.08 17.38
C ALA A 36 -31.66 -43.84 16.45
N GLY A 37 -30.75 -42.89 16.71
CA GLY A 37 -30.59 -41.64 15.97
C GLY A 37 -31.09 -40.38 16.67
N ALA A 38 -31.68 -40.46 17.88
CA ALA A 38 -31.93 -39.27 18.69
C ALA A 38 -30.60 -38.78 19.30
N VAL A 39 -30.29 -37.51 19.07
CA VAL A 39 -29.09 -36.84 19.60
C VAL A 39 -29.53 -35.96 20.77
N SER A 40 -28.88 -36.09 21.93
CA SER A 40 -29.09 -35.17 23.04
C SER A 40 -28.77 -33.75 22.60
N LYS A 41 -29.64 -32.80 22.97
CA LYS A 41 -29.44 -31.36 22.70
C LYS A 41 -28.24 -30.77 23.47
N THR A 42 -27.62 -31.56 24.34
CA THR A 42 -26.43 -31.17 25.10
C THR A 42 -25.50 -32.36 25.24
N GLY A 43 -24.26 -32.20 24.77
CA GLY A 43 -23.14 -33.10 25.09
C GLY A 43 -23.13 -34.47 24.41
N ASP A 44 -23.88 -34.67 23.33
CA ASP A 44 -23.86 -35.94 22.58
C ASP A 44 -22.74 -36.02 21.53
N SER A 45 -22.53 -37.22 20.99
CA SER A 45 -21.62 -37.46 19.86
C SER A 45 -22.28 -38.30 18.77
N LEU A 46 -21.96 -37.97 17.52
CA LEU A 46 -22.39 -38.70 16.33
C LEU A 46 -21.19 -39.39 15.71
N SER A 47 -21.36 -40.62 15.24
CA SER A 47 -20.39 -41.27 14.36
C SER A 47 -20.81 -41.08 12.89
N GLY A 48 -19.93 -40.47 12.09
CA GLY A 48 -20.20 -40.17 10.67
C GLY A 48 -20.43 -38.68 10.37
N LEU A 49 -20.77 -38.38 9.12
CA LEU A 49 -20.99 -37.00 8.66
C LEU A 49 -22.38 -36.49 9.03
N LEU A 50 -22.44 -35.27 9.56
CA LEU A 50 -23.69 -34.53 9.75
C LEU A 50 -23.94 -33.64 8.53
N SER A 51 -24.92 -34.01 7.71
CA SER A 51 -25.33 -33.20 6.56
C SER A 51 -26.42 -32.21 6.96
N CYS A 52 -26.15 -30.91 6.77
CA CYS A 52 -27.13 -29.83 6.98
C CYS A 52 -27.15 -28.93 5.76
N ALA A 53 -28.30 -28.89 5.06
CA ALA A 53 -28.47 -28.07 3.86
C ALA A 53 -28.89 -26.61 4.17
N LEU A 54 -29.27 -26.31 5.41
CA LEU A 54 -29.71 -24.98 5.80
C LEU A 54 -28.52 -24.06 6.05
N VAL A 55 -28.65 -22.82 5.62
CA VAL A 55 -27.69 -21.75 5.91
C VAL A 55 -27.93 -21.26 7.35
N PRO A 56 -26.89 -21.16 8.19
CA PRO A 56 -27.04 -20.62 9.54
C PRO A 56 -27.41 -19.12 9.50
N THR A 57 -28.46 -18.73 10.23
CA THR A 57 -28.92 -17.34 10.41
C THR A 57 -28.67 -16.80 11.81
N ASP A 58 -28.55 -17.70 12.80
CA ASP A 58 -28.31 -17.36 14.20
C ASP A 58 -26.95 -17.90 14.65
N ALA A 59 -26.31 -17.21 15.59
CA ALA A 59 -24.98 -17.54 16.07
C ALA A 59 -24.89 -18.94 16.74
N ALA A 60 -26.01 -19.49 17.21
CA ALA A 60 -26.09 -20.80 17.83
C ALA A 60 -26.42 -21.94 16.83
N HIS A 61 -26.56 -21.64 15.54
CA HIS A 61 -26.85 -22.66 14.53
C HIS A 61 -25.64 -23.53 14.22
N LEU A 62 -25.93 -24.78 13.85
CA LEU A 62 -24.95 -25.65 13.22
C LEU A 62 -24.46 -24.99 11.93
N VAL A 63 -23.15 -24.84 11.81
CA VAL A 63 -22.51 -24.32 10.61
C VAL A 63 -22.16 -25.48 9.68
N ASN A 64 -22.61 -25.42 8.43
CA ASN A 64 -22.23 -26.39 7.40
C ASN A 64 -20.96 -25.94 6.65
N LYS A 65 -20.30 -26.87 5.96
CA LYS A 65 -19.06 -26.59 5.22
C LYS A 65 -19.25 -25.58 4.08
N ALA A 66 -20.38 -25.65 3.37
CA ALA A 66 -20.67 -24.73 2.26
C ALA A 66 -20.72 -23.27 2.72
N TYR A 67 -21.25 -23.00 3.91
CA TYR A 67 -21.27 -21.67 4.51
C TYR A 67 -19.85 -21.16 4.84
N VAL A 68 -19.02 -22.01 5.45
CA VAL A 68 -17.61 -21.65 5.77
C VAL A 68 -16.82 -21.37 4.49
N ASP A 69 -17.00 -22.19 3.47
CA ASP A 69 -16.31 -22.03 2.19
C ASP A 69 -16.75 -20.73 1.49
N ALA A 70 -18.05 -20.40 1.52
CA ALA A 70 -18.56 -19.14 0.99
C ALA A 70 -17.99 -17.92 1.73
N GLN A 71 -18.02 -17.93 3.06
CA GLN A 71 -17.48 -16.85 3.88
C GLN A 71 -15.96 -16.68 3.67
N SER A 72 -15.23 -17.80 3.58
CA SER A 72 -13.79 -17.80 3.28
C SER A 72 -13.50 -17.24 1.90
N GLY A 73 -14.32 -17.61 0.90
CA GLY A 73 -14.24 -17.06 -0.45
C GLY A 73 -14.45 -15.56 -0.48
N GLN A 74 -15.46 -15.04 0.22
CA GLN A 74 -15.71 -13.59 0.33
C GLN A 74 -14.52 -12.86 0.95
N VAL A 75 -13.98 -13.38 2.06
CA VAL A 75 -12.79 -12.80 2.71
C VAL A 75 -11.60 -12.79 1.74
N ASN A 76 -11.34 -13.88 1.04
CA ASN A 76 -10.23 -13.97 0.10
C ASN A 76 -10.38 -12.96 -1.07
N SER A 77 -11.60 -12.79 -1.59
CA SER A 77 -11.88 -11.78 -2.61
C SER A 77 -11.65 -10.36 -2.10
N THR A 78 -12.17 -10.02 -0.92
CA THR A 78 -11.96 -8.69 -0.32
C THR A 78 -10.49 -8.41 -0.08
N VAL A 79 -9.75 -9.38 0.49
CA VAL A 79 -8.30 -9.24 0.72
C VAL A 79 -7.56 -9.06 -0.60
N SER A 80 -7.89 -9.83 -1.64
CA SER A 80 -7.26 -9.67 -2.95
C SER A 80 -7.49 -8.28 -3.53
N THR A 81 -8.71 -7.74 -3.43
CA THR A 81 -9.01 -6.38 -3.88
C THR A 81 -8.22 -5.33 -3.09
N LEU A 82 -8.17 -5.46 -1.77
CA LEU A 82 -7.43 -4.52 -0.91
C LEU A 82 -5.92 -4.56 -1.19
N VAL A 83 -5.36 -5.75 -1.45
CA VAL A 83 -3.94 -5.89 -1.81
C VAL A 83 -3.64 -5.20 -3.13
N THR A 84 -4.47 -5.37 -4.15
CA THR A 84 -4.31 -4.67 -5.44
C THR A 84 -4.40 -3.16 -5.25
N GLN A 85 -5.40 -2.65 -4.53
CA GLN A 85 -5.54 -1.22 -4.25
C GLN A 85 -4.32 -0.63 -3.52
N ALA A 86 -3.76 -1.37 -2.55
CA ALA A 86 -2.57 -0.95 -1.83
C ALA A 86 -1.33 -0.91 -2.75
N GLN A 87 -1.17 -1.90 -3.64
CA GLN A 87 -0.08 -1.94 -4.63
C GLN A 87 -0.18 -0.81 -5.65
N ASP A 88 -1.39 -0.52 -6.14
CA ASP A 88 -1.64 0.58 -7.06
C ASP A 88 -1.34 1.93 -6.42
N ALA A 89 -1.77 2.14 -5.16
CA ALA A 89 -1.48 3.36 -4.41
C ALA A 89 0.03 3.55 -4.18
N ALA A 90 0.75 2.48 -3.83
CA ALA A 90 2.21 2.53 -3.66
C ALA A 90 2.92 2.87 -4.98
N THR A 91 2.46 2.29 -6.09
CA THR A 91 3.01 2.57 -7.43
C THR A 91 2.75 4.03 -7.84
N GLN A 92 1.53 4.53 -7.65
CA GLN A 92 1.17 5.91 -7.95
C GLN A 92 2.02 6.91 -7.14
N ALA A 93 2.25 6.63 -5.86
CA ALA A 93 3.11 7.45 -5.01
C ALA A 93 4.56 7.50 -5.53
N GLN A 94 5.13 6.35 -5.91
CA GLN A 94 6.49 6.29 -6.46
C GLN A 94 6.60 7.01 -7.81
N THR A 95 5.60 6.85 -8.69
CA THR A 95 5.55 7.55 -9.97
C THR A 95 5.45 9.06 -9.78
N ALA A 96 4.58 9.53 -8.88
CA ALA A 96 4.43 10.95 -8.58
C ALA A 96 5.74 11.57 -8.06
N PHE A 97 6.45 10.86 -7.17
CA PHE A 97 7.76 11.29 -6.68
C PHE A 97 8.78 11.44 -7.83
N SER A 98 8.91 10.43 -8.68
CA SER A 98 9.85 10.46 -9.81
C SER A 98 9.51 11.56 -10.81
N GLN A 99 8.22 11.78 -11.10
CA GLN A 99 7.78 12.85 -11.99
C GLN A 99 8.07 14.23 -11.40
N ALA A 100 7.83 14.44 -10.11
CA ALA A 100 8.15 15.70 -9.44
C ALA A 100 9.65 15.99 -9.44
N ALA A 101 10.49 14.99 -9.14
CA ALA A 101 11.94 15.12 -9.21
C ALA A 101 12.43 15.41 -10.64
N GLY A 102 11.84 14.75 -11.63
CA GLY A 102 12.11 14.98 -13.05
C GLY A 102 11.72 16.39 -13.49
N ALA A 103 10.53 16.85 -13.13
CA ALA A 103 10.05 18.20 -13.44
C ALA A 103 10.93 19.29 -12.82
N ALA A 104 11.33 19.12 -11.56
CA ALA A 104 12.25 20.05 -10.90
C ALA A 104 13.60 20.14 -11.64
N THR A 105 14.15 18.98 -12.02
CA THR A 105 15.41 18.91 -12.78
C THR A 105 15.27 19.55 -14.17
N ALA A 106 14.16 19.28 -14.87
CA ALA A 106 13.90 19.81 -16.19
C ALA A 106 13.79 21.35 -16.17
N VAL A 107 13.03 21.92 -15.23
CA VAL A 107 12.91 23.37 -15.09
C VAL A 107 14.28 24.02 -14.83
N ILE A 108 15.11 23.42 -13.97
CA ILE A 108 16.46 23.95 -13.72
C ILE A 108 17.31 23.88 -15.00
N ALA A 109 17.27 22.76 -15.72
CA ALA A 109 18.05 22.56 -16.94
C ALA A 109 17.61 23.50 -18.08
N GLU A 110 16.31 23.71 -18.26
CA GLU A 110 15.75 24.59 -19.29
C GLU A 110 16.01 26.08 -19.01
N GLN A 111 16.00 26.47 -17.73
CA GLN A 111 16.20 27.87 -17.35
C GLN A 111 17.67 28.25 -17.21
N LYS A 112 18.59 27.29 -17.00
CA LYS A 112 20.00 27.59 -16.77
C LYS A 112 20.66 28.15 -18.04
N GLY A 113 21.21 29.36 -17.96
CA GLY A 113 22.06 29.92 -19.01
C GLY A 113 21.32 30.46 -20.24
N ILE A 114 19.99 30.55 -20.21
CA ILE A 114 19.19 31.23 -21.25
C ILE A 114 18.92 32.71 -20.88
N PRO A 115 18.66 33.59 -21.87
CA PRO A 115 18.25 34.96 -21.59
C PRO A 115 17.00 35.00 -20.69
N ASN A 116 17.03 35.86 -19.65
CA ASN A 116 15.99 35.97 -18.62
C ASN A 116 15.73 34.70 -17.77
N GLY A 117 16.64 33.71 -17.82
CA GLY A 117 16.56 32.48 -17.03
C GLY A 117 17.38 32.52 -15.73
N LEU A 118 17.77 31.33 -15.25
CA LEU A 118 18.61 31.14 -14.07
C LEU A 118 20.10 31.34 -14.40
N ALA A 119 20.75 32.18 -13.59
CA ALA A 119 22.18 32.37 -13.61
C ALA A 119 22.95 31.16 -13.03
N THR A 120 24.17 30.93 -13.52
CA THR A 120 25.09 29.93 -12.93
C THR A 120 25.90 30.56 -11.81
N LEU A 121 26.13 29.82 -10.72
CA LEU A 121 27.01 30.21 -9.62
C LEU A 121 28.29 29.36 -9.61
N SER A 122 29.40 29.95 -9.17
CA SER A 122 30.65 29.25 -8.89
C SER A 122 30.53 28.42 -7.61
N ALA A 123 31.53 27.60 -7.30
CA ALA A 123 31.57 26.81 -6.06
C ALA A 123 31.53 27.69 -4.79
N ASP A 124 32.04 28.92 -4.89
CA ASP A 124 32.07 29.92 -3.82
C ASP A 124 30.79 30.79 -3.79
N GLY A 125 29.84 30.55 -4.70
CA GLY A 125 28.54 31.25 -4.74
C GLY A 125 28.55 32.56 -5.55
N HIS A 126 29.57 32.82 -6.35
CA HIS A 126 29.66 34.00 -7.21
C HIS A 126 28.91 33.80 -8.54
N LEU A 127 28.33 34.87 -9.10
CA LEU A 127 27.71 34.81 -10.42
C LEU A 127 28.77 34.54 -11.50
N VAL A 128 28.56 33.53 -12.35
CA VAL A 128 29.46 33.18 -13.45
C VAL A 128 28.95 33.75 -14.77
N LEU A 129 29.78 34.52 -15.46
CA LEU A 129 29.52 35.09 -16.79
C LEU A 129 30.54 34.55 -17.79
N GLY A 130 30.17 33.55 -18.59
CA GLY A 130 31.06 33.00 -19.62
C GLY A 130 32.38 32.42 -19.07
N GLY A 131 32.38 31.91 -17.85
CA GLY A 131 33.56 31.38 -17.15
C GLY A 131 34.31 32.40 -16.27
N LEU A 132 33.84 33.65 -16.21
CA LEU A 132 34.36 34.69 -15.33
C LEU A 132 33.53 34.80 -14.05
N ASP A 133 34.18 34.91 -12.90
CA ASP A 133 33.53 35.06 -11.60
C ASP A 133 33.26 36.54 -11.27
N CYS A 134 32.00 36.86 -11.01
CA CYS A 134 31.56 38.12 -10.42
C CYS A 134 31.68 38.02 -8.89
N LEU A 135 32.79 38.51 -8.36
CA LEU A 135 33.14 38.49 -6.94
C LEU A 135 32.16 39.28 -6.05
N GLY A 136 31.34 40.14 -6.66
CA GLY A 136 30.28 40.89 -6.00
C GLY A 136 30.17 42.32 -6.52
N VAL A 137 29.62 43.20 -5.68
CA VAL A 137 29.49 44.63 -5.95
C VAL A 137 30.08 45.40 -4.77
N GLN A 138 30.97 46.37 -5.04
CA GLN A 138 31.52 47.28 -4.05
C GLN A 138 31.34 48.72 -4.52
N ASN A 139 30.77 49.57 -3.66
CA ASN A 139 30.47 50.98 -3.98
C ASN A 139 29.66 51.18 -5.28
N GLY A 140 28.78 50.24 -5.62
CA GLY A 140 27.98 50.28 -6.85
C GLY A 140 28.72 49.79 -8.11
N HIS A 141 29.96 49.32 -8.00
CA HIS A 141 30.74 48.77 -9.10
C HIS A 141 30.84 47.25 -9.00
N VAL A 142 30.67 46.55 -10.12
CA VAL A 142 30.85 45.10 -10.21
C VAL A 142 32.34 44.79 -10.09
N LEU A 143 32.67 43.83 -9.22
CA LEU A 143 34.01 43.30 -9.08
C LEU A 143 34.09 41.99 -9.88
N MET A 144 34.99 41.95 -10.87
CA MET A 144 35.26 40.76 -11.66
C MET A 144 36.75 40.45 -11.59
N ALA A 145 37.10 39.18 -11.41
CA ALA A 145 38.44 38.68 -11.66
C ALA A 145 38.46 38.04 -13.05
N MET A 146 39.38 38.47 -13.90
CA MET A 146 39.56 37.91 -15.24
C MET A 146 41.04 37.93 -15.62
N ASP A 147 41.50 36.86 -16.26
CA ASP A 147 42.82 36.82 -16.86
C ASP A 147 42.81 37.60 -18.17
N LEU A 148 43.53 38.71 -18.21
CA LEU A 148 43.66 39.54 -19.41
C LEU A 148 44.82 39.04 -20.27
N PRO A 149 44.72 39.11 -21.62
CA PRO A 149 45.83 38.81 -22.51
C PRO A 149 47.09 39.60 -22.15
N THR A 150 48.26 38.97 -22.22
CA THR A 150 49.55 39.64 -21.95
C THR A 150 50.15 40.34 -23.17
N THR A 151 49.49 40.22 -24.31
CA THR A 151 49.84 40.82 -25.60
C THR A 151 48.59 41.47 -26.18
N ASP A 152 48.78 42.51 -27.00
CA ASP A 152 47.65 43.19 -27.66
C ASP A 152 46.83 42.17 -28.47
N PRO A 153 45.53 41.98 -28.19
CA PRO A 153 44.68 41.03 -28.89
C PRO A 153 44.27 41.50 -30.30
N GLU A 154 44.67 42.71 -30.72
CA GLU A 154 44.36 43.31 -32.02
C GLU A 154 42.85 43.44 -32.30
N MET A 155 42.03 43.44 -31.25
CA MET A 155 40.59 43.68 -31.29
C MET A 155 40.26 45.01 -30.62
N ARG A 156 39.87 46.00 -31.42
CA ARG A 156 39.63 47.37 -30.95
C ARG A 156 38.69 47.41 -29.74
N GLY A 157 39.11 48.10 -28.68
CA GLY A 157 38.31 48.30 -27.47
C GLY A 157 38.46 47.19 -26.41
N VAL A 158 39.13 46.08 -26.73
CA VAL A 158 39.36 44.98 -25.79
C VAL A 158 40.46 45.34 -24.79
N TRP A 159 40.23 45.02 -23.53
CA TRP A 159 41.19 45.21 -22.45
C TRP A 159 42.27 44.12 -22.46
N TRP A 160 43.52 44.51 -22.21
CA TRP A 160 44.66 43.59 -22.09
C TRP A 160 45.67 44.14 -21.06
N ASN A 161 46.59 43.29 -20.59
CA ASN A 161 47.61 43.65 -19.60
C ASN A 161 49.01 43.59 -20.24
N ASN A 162 49.74 44.70 -20.26
CA ASN A 162 51.09 44.71 -20.85
C ASN A 162 52.22 44.27 -19.89
N GLY A 163 51.88 43.65 -18.75
CA GLY A 163 52.83 43.28 -17.70
C GLY A 163 53.01 44.35 -16.62
N GLY A 164 52.21 45.42 -16.63
CA GLY A 164 52.26 46.46 -15.59
C GLY A 164 51.02 47.34 -15.49
N TYR A 165 50.28 47.55 -16.59
CA TYR A 165 49.07 48.39 -16.62
C TYR A 165 47.99 47.80 -17.53
N LEU A 166 46.74 48.22 -17.27
CA LEU A 166 45.59 47.94 -18.14
C LEU A 166 45.70 48.78 -19.42
N CYS A 167 45.62 48.11 -20.57
CA CYS A 167 45.64 48.71 -21.89
C CYS A 167 44.33 48.44 -22.64
N ILE A 168 43.97 49.32 -23.57
CA ILE A 168 42.86 49.11 -24.51
C ILE A 168 43.46 48.91 -25.89
N SER A 169 43.19 47.77 -26.51
CA SER A 169 43.65 47.45 -27.87
C SER A 169 43.11 48.46 -28.87
N GLN A 170 43.97 48.92 -29.79
CA GLN A 170 43.58 49.83 -30.87
C GLN A 170 42.92 49.11 -32.05
N GLY A 171 42.95 47.77 -32.05
CA GLY A 171 42.64 46.94 -33.21
C GLY A 171 43.80 46.86 -34.19
N THR A 172 43.70 45.98 -35.19
CA THR A 172 44.59 46.07 -36.35
C THR A 172 44.45 47.45 -37.00
N SER A 173 45.59 48.06 -37.31
CA SER A 173 45.60 49.28 -38.12
C SER A 173 45.11 48.89 -39.52
N SER A 174 43.91 49.30 -39.89
CA SER A 174 43.45 49.26 -41.28
C SER A 174 44.23 50.26 -42.12
#